data_AF-A0A5K1IYX2-F1
#
_entry.id   AF-A0A5K1IYX2-F1
#
_cell.length_a   1.000
_cell.length_b   1.000
_cell.length_c   1.000
_cell.angle_alpha   90.00
_cell.angle_beta   90.00
_cell.angle_gamma   90.00
#
_symmetry.space_group_name_H-M   'P 1'
#
loop_
_entity.id
_entity.type
_entity.pdbx_description
1 polymer ?
#
loop_
_entity_poly.entity_id
_entity_poly.type
_entity_poly.pdbx_seq_one_letter_code
_entity_poly.pdbx_strand_id
1 'polypeptide(L)'
;MSKINTHELYLAVLNDCNEKPERSAWGRGVQSYAVEIAETLADQAHEVEPTRAAIEPIALNGARDWIQYSWGGCSYCYDEDIAKLLCPPSTLKRKRNGALPPNSCEEWLDVQARALVQACRRVCRIAKELKAVA
;
A
#
# COMPACT_ATOMS: atom_id res chain seq x y z
N MET A 1 13.00 -1.81 -22.58
CA MET A 1 12.20 -0.76 -21.92
C MET A 1 13.10 -0.10 -20.88
N SER A 2 13.15 1.25 -20.79
CA SER A 2 13.97 1.89 -19.74
C SER A 2 13.41 1.59 -18.35
N LYS A 3 14.28 1.15 -17.44
CA LYS A 3 13.99 0.94 -16.03
C LYS A 3 14.09 2.27 -15.28
N ILE A 4 13.47 2.36 -14.12
CA ILE A 4 13.58 3.51 -13.20
C ILE A 4 14.30 3.08 -11.93
N ASN A 5 15.01 4.01 -11.30
CA ASN A 5 15.61 3.80 -9.99
C ASN A 5 14.52 3.70 -8.92
N THR A 6 14.58 2.68 -8.07
CA THR A 6 13.57 2.42 -7.03
C THR A 6 13.66 3.38 -5.85
N HIS A 7 14.85 3.89 -5.53
CA HIS A 7 15.02 4.91 -4.51
C HIS A 7 14.41 6.25 -4.95
N GLU A 8 14.59 6.63 -6.22
CA GLU A 8 13.89 7.80 -6.79
C GLU A 8 12.37 7.60 -6.79
N LEU A 9 11.89 6.39 -7.09
CA LEU A 9 10.46 6.07 -6.99
C LEU A 9 9.95 6.22 -5.55
N TYR A 10 10.69 5.76 -4.54
CA TYR A 10 10.34 5.94 -3.13
C TYR A 10 10.18 7.42 -2.77
N LEU A 11 11.17 8.24 -3.14
CA LEU A 11 11.11 9.69 -2.91
C LEU A 11 9.92 10.34 -3.65
N ALA A 12 9.64 9.92 -4.89
CA ALA A 12 8.49 10.41 -5.65
C ALA A 12 7.15 10.04 -5.00
N VAL A 13 7.02 8.83 -4.44
CA VAL A 13 5.82 8.40 -3.72
C VAL A 13 5.63 9.19 -2.43
N LEU A 14 6.69 9.40 -1.65
CA LEU A 14 6.66 10.24 -0.46
C LEU A 14 6.20 11.66 -0.79
N ASN A 15 6.79 12.27 -1.82
CA ASN A 15 6.44 13.61 -2.24
C ASN A 15 4.99 13.71 -2.72
N ASP A 16 4.49 12.77 -3.54
CA ASP A 16 3.09 12.76 -3.98
C ASP A 16 2.12 12.64 -2.80
N CYS A 17 2.47 11.86 -1.77
CA CYS A 17 1.65 11.75 -0.57
C CYS A 17 1.63 13.04 0.27
N ASN A 18 2.76 13.73 0.37
CA ASN A 18 2.88 14.99 1.12
C ASN A 18 2.22 16.18 0.40
N GLU A 19 2.37 16.28 -0.92
CA GLU A 19 1.80 17.38 -1.71
C GLU A 19 0.29 17.23 -1.92
N LYS A 20 -0.20 15.98 -1.99
CA LYS A 20 -1.61 15.66 -2.25
C LYS A 20 -2.15 14.75 -1.14
N PRO A 21 -2.22 15.22 0.11
CA PRO A 21 -2.69 14.39 1.22
C PRO A 21 -4.17 14.07 1.07
N GLU A 22 -4.53 12.82 1.35
CA GLU A 22 -5.91 12.35 1.28
C GLU A 22 -6.76 12.85 2.47
N ARG A 23 -8.02 13.21 2.18
CA ARG A 23 -8.93 13.74 3.21
C ARG A 23 -9.64 12.65 4.00
N SER A 24 -9.80 11.47 3.41
CA SER A 24 -10.46 10.32 4.07
C SER A 24 -9.44 9.47 4.84
N ALA A 25 -9.89 8.79 5.90
CA ALA A 25 -9.05 7.84 6.63
C ALA A 25 -8.56 6.71 5.71
N TRP A 26 -9.46 6.17 4.88
CA TRP A 26 -9.14 5.16 3.87
C TRP A 26 -8.02 5.63 2.94
N GLY A 27 -8.18 6.81 2.33
CA GLY A 27 -7.19 7.35 1.40
C GLY A 27 -5.83 7.58 2.06
N ARG A 28 -5.80 8.08 3.30
CA ARG A 28 -4.54 8.23 4.05
C ARG A 28 -3.88 6.88 4.34
N GLY A 29 -4.65 5.88 4.75
CA GLY A 29 -4.11 4.53 4.93
C GLY A 29 -3.57 3.93 3.63
N VAL A 30 -4.24 4.16 2.50
CA VAL A 30 -3.71 3.77 1.16
C VAL A 30 -2.41 4.50 0.84
N GLN A 31 -2.26 5.79 1.22
CA GLN A 31 -0.99 6.51 1.07
C GLN A 31 0.10 5.92 1.96
N SER A 32 -0.19 5.59 3.21
CA SER A 32 0.77 4.92 4.11
C SER A 32 1.25 3.59 3.52
N TYR A 33 0.33 2.75 3.02
CA TYR A 33 0.71 1.51 2.34
C TYR A 33 1.46 1.74 1.02
N ALA A 34 1.20 2.83 0.31
CA ALA A 34 1.95 3.15 -0.91
C ALA A 34 3.42 3.46 -0.58
N VAL A 35 3.66 4.15 0.54
CA VAL A 35 5.01 4.41 1.05
C VAL A 35 5.70 3.11 1.46
N GLU A 36 5.03 2.23 2.22
CA GLU A 36 5.56 0.90 2.60
C GLU A 36 5.96 0.05 1.37
N ILE A 37 5.10 0.01 0.36
CA ILE A 37 5.40 -0.69 -0.90
C ILE A 37 6.63 -0.08 -1.59
N ALA A 38 6.72 1.25 -1.65
CA ALA A 38 7.82 1.91 -2.33
C ALA A 38 9.16 1.74 -1.58
N GLU A 39 9.13 1.72 -0.25
CA GLU A 39 10.27 1.37 0.59
C GLU A 39 10.72 -0.08 0.33
N THR A 40 9.79 -1.03 0.33
CA THR A 40 10.08 -2.44 -0.01
C THR A 40 10.74 -2.58 -1.39
N LEU A 41 10.27 -1.82 -2.39
CA LEU A 41 10.89 -1.83 -3.72
C LEU A 41 12.33 -1.31 -3.69
N ALA A 42 12.59 -0.25 -2.92
CA ALA A 42 13.93 0.34 -2.79
C ALA A 42 14.90 -0.61 -2.06
N ASP A 43 14.42 -1.38 -1.09
CA ASP A 43 15.23 -2.36 -0.35
C ASP A 43 15.53 -3.62 -1.18
N GLN A 44 14.58 -4.06 -2.01
CA GLN A 44 14.68 -5.34 -2.73
C GLN A 44 15.31 -5.23 -4.12
N ALA A 45 15.29 -4.06 -4.75
CA ALA A 45 15.83 -3.87 -6.09
C ALA A 45 16.38 -2.45 -6.28
N HIS A 46 17.43 -2.29 -7.07
CA HIS A 46 17.96 -0.95 -7.45
C HIS A 46 17.16 -0.30 -8.58
N GLU A 47 16.63 -1.11 -9.50
CA GLU A 47 15.91 -0.66 -10.68
C GLU A 47 14.72 -1.57 -10.98
N VAL A 48 13.63 -1.00 -11.48
CA VAL A 48 12.43 -1.73 -11.88
C VAL A 48 11.85 -1.17 -13.17
N GLU A 49 11.23 -2.02 -13.99
CA GLU A 49 10.39 -1.51 -15.07
C GLU A 49 9.11 -0.89 -14.47
N PRO A 50 8.66 0.29 -14.94
CA PRO A 50 7.49 0.97 -14.38
C PRO A 50 6.18 0.35 -14.87
N THR A 51 6.04 -0.95 -14.69
CA THR A 51 4.85 -1.74 -15.01
C THR A 51 4.43 -2.51 -13.76
N ARG A 52 3.12 -2.76 -13.63
CA ARG A 52 2.61 -3.54 -12.50
C ARG A 52 3.19 -4.96 -12.49
N ALA A 53 3.41 -5.55 -13.66
CA ALA A 53 3.96 -6.90 -13.78
C ALA A 53 5.40 -7.03 -13.25
N ALA A 54 6.18 -5.94 -13.28
CA ALA A 54 7.53 -5.91 -12.70
C ALA A 54 7.54 -5.45 -11.23
N ILE A 55 6.68 -4.50 -10.88
CA ILE A 55 6.62 -3.92 -9.53
C ILE A 55 5.96 -4.87 -8.52
N GLU A 56 4.80 -5.43 -8.86
CA GLU A 56 3.97 -6.16 -7.90
C GLU A 56 4.65 -7.42 -7.32
N PRO A 57 5.38 -8.25 -8.09
CA PRO A 57 6.08 -9.40 -7.52
C PRO A 57 7.15 -9.03 -6.49
N ILE A 58 7.86 -7.91 -6.68
CA ILE A 58 8.87 -7.43 -5.73
C ILE A 58 8.16 -6.89 -4.48
N ALA A 59 7.11 -6.10 -4.67
CA ALA A 59 6.32 -5.54 -3.58
C ALA A 59 5.60 -6.60 -2.73
N LEU A 60 5.22 -7.74 -3.33
CA LEU A 60 4.61 -8.86 -2.62
C LEU A 60 5.61 -9.65 -1.75
N ASN A 61 6.91 -9.38 -1.83
CA ASN A 61 7.95 -10.00 -0.99
C ASN A 61 7.82 -11.54 -0.88
N GLY A 62 7.60 -12.20 -2.02
CA GLY A 62 7.42 -13.66 -2.08
C GLY A 62 6.01 -14.19 -1.80
N ALA A 63 5.05 -13.34 -1.41
CA ALA A 63 3.63 -13.69 -1.39
C ALA A 63 3.07 -13.82 -2.81
N ARG A 64 2.08 -14.69 -3.01
CA ARG A 64 1.43 -14.91 -4.32
C ARG A 64 0.46 -13.79 -4.70
N ASP A 65 -0.15 -13.17 -3.70
CA ASP A 65 -1.18 -12.13 -3.83
C ASP A 65 -1.27 -11.32 -2.52
N TRP A 66 -2.01 -10.20 -2.56
CA TRP A 66 -2.15 -9.31 -1.41
C TRP A 66 -2.95 -9.91 -0.24
N ILE A 67 -3.75 -10.95 -0.49
CA ILE A 67 -4.45 -11.68 0.58
C ILE A 67 -3.42 -12.50 1.35
N GLN A 68 -2.62 -13.31 0.67
CA GLN A 68 -1.53 -14.05 1.31
C GLN A 68 -0.52 -13.10 1.96
N TYR A 69 -0.22 -11.95 1.37
CA TYR A 69 0.66 -10.94 1.96
C TYR A 69 0.12 -10.45 3.31
N SER A 70 -1.16 -10.05 3.36
CA SER A 70 -1.79 -9.59 4.61
C SER A 70 -1.88 -10.70 5.65
N TRP A 71 -2.47 -11.84 5.28
CA TRP A 71 -2.67 -12.97 6.19
C TRP A 71 -1.37 -13.65 6.62
N GLY A 72 -0.31 -13.53 5.81
CA GLY A 72 1.04 -14.00 6.12
C GLY A 72 1.84 -13.07 7.03
N GLY A 73 1.28 -11.91 7.41
CA GLY A 73 1.91 -10.97 8.33
C GLY A 73 3.04 -10.16 7.69
N CYS A 74 3.00 -9.92 6.38
CA CYS A 74 4.00 -9.09 5.69
C CYS A 74 3.79 -7.57 5.91
N SER A 75 2.72 -7.17 6.60
CA SER A 75 2.44 -5.79 7.05
C SER A 75 1.81 -5.85 8.45
N TYR A 76 0.80 -5.03 8.77
CA TYR A 76 0.12 -5.11 10.06
C TYR A 76 -0.54 -6.49 10.26
N CYS A 77 -0.35 -7.04 11.45
CA CYS A 77 -0.88 -8.36 11.85
C CYS A 77 -2.09 -8.24 12.79
N TYR A 78 -2.31 -7.07 13.39
CA TYR A 78 -3.37 -6.86 14.36
C TYR A 78 -4.51 -6.04 13.77
N ASP A 79 -5.73 -6.56 13.89
CA ASP A 79 -6.97 -5.92 13.46
C ASP A 79 -7.13 -4.48 13.97
N GLU A 80 -6.68 -4.22 15.21
CA GLU A 80 -6.74 -2.89 15.81
C GLU A 80 -5.93 -1.85 15.03
N ASP A 81 -4.71 -2.21 14.61
CA ASP A 81 -3.83 -1.30 13.88
C ASP A 81 -4.35 -1.08 12.46
N ILE A 82 -4.84 -2.14 11.81
CA ILE A 82 -5.47 -2.06 10.50
C ILE A 82 -6.71 -1.15 10.55
N ALA A 83 -7.56 -1.34 11.56
CA ALA A 83 -8.75 -0.53 11.74
C ALA A 83 -8.40 0.93 12.03
N LYS A 84 -7.42 1.20 12.91
CA LYS A 84 -6.94 2.57 13.21
C LYS A 84 -6.43 3.28 11.96
N LEU A 85 -5.70 2.56 11.11
CA LEU A 85 -5.13 3.12 9.90
C LEU A 85 -6.22 3.45 8.85
N LEU A 86 -7.19 2.55 8.66
CA LEU A 86 -8.10 2.63 7.52
C LEU A 86 -9.47 3.26 7.84
N CYS A 87 -9.88 3.32 9.10
CA CYS A 87 -11.21 3.80 9.48
C CYS A 87 -11.21 5.20 10.12
N PRO A 88 -12.23 6.03 9.85
CA PRO A 88 -12.42 7.28 10.60
C PRO A 88 -12.81 6.99 12.06
N PRO A 89 -12.59 7.93 13.00
CA PRO A 89 -12.79 7.70 14.44
C PRO A 89 -14.17 7.18 14.83
N SER A 90 -15.23 7.63 14.13
CA SER A 90 -16.60 7.17 14.37
C SER A 90 -16.79 5.70 14.04
N THR A 91 -16.19 5.22 12.95
CA THR A 91 -16.25 3.80 12.55
C THR A 91 -15.39 2.95 13.47
N LEU A 92 -14.20 3.43 13.82
CA LEU A 92 -13.30 2.75 14.75
C LEU A 92 -13.99 2.50 16.10
N LYS A 93 -14.66 3.51 16.67
CA LYS A 93 -15.46 3.38 17.90
C LYS A 93 -16.57 2.34 17.75
N ARG A 94 -17.32 2.37 16.65
CA ARG A 94 -18.40 1.42 16.37
C ARG A 94 -17.89 -0.02 16.26
N LYS A 95 -16.68 -0.21 15.72
CA LYS A 95 -16.04 -1.51 15.56
C LYS A 95 -15.19 -1.93 16.77
N ARG A 96 -15.34 -1.25 17.91
CA ARG A 96 -14.58 -1.52 19.14
C ARG A 96 -13.08 -1.61 18.87
N ASN A 97 -12.55 -0.63 18.13
CA ASN A 97 -11.15 -0.55 17.73
C ASN A 97 -10.64 -1.79 16.98
N GLY A 98 -11.45 -2.36 16.09
CA GLY A 98 -11.07 -3.53 15.30
C GLY A 98 -11.51 -4.87 15.91
N ALA A 99 -11.93 -4.92 17.17
CA ALA A 99 -12.39 -6.16 17.80
C ALA A 99 -13.69 -6.72 17.18
N LEU A 100 -14.43 -5.92 16.42
CA LEU A 100 -15.54 -6.40 15.59
C LEU A 100 -15.14 -6.38 14.12
N PRO A 101 -15.59 -7.36 13.32
CA PRO A 101 -15.23 -7.45 11.91
C PRO A 101 -15.72 -6.22 11.14
N PRO A 102 -15.02 -5.83 10.06
CA PRO A 102 -15.36 -4.64 9.27
C PRO A 102 -16.77 -4.74 8.68
N ASN A 103 -17.17 -5.92 8.22
CA ASN A 103 -18.53 -6.27 7.78
C ASN A 103 -18.79 -7.78 7.91
N SER A 104 -19.89 -8.28 7.36
CA SER A 104 -20.27 -9.70 7.46
C SER A 104 -19.51 -10.64 6.54
N CYS A 105 -18.70 -10.12 5.62
CA CYS A 105 -18.08 -10.87 4.52
C CYS A 105 -16.55 -10.75 4.49
N GLU A 106 -15.95 -9.93 5.35
CA GLU A 106 -14.51 -9.62 5.34
C GLU A 106 -13.97 -9.59 6.77
N GLU A 107 -12.72 -10.02 6.91
CA GLU A 107 -11.88 -9.74 8.07
C GLU A 107 -11.03 -8.49 7.82
N TRP A 108 -10.40 -7.95 8.87
CA TRP A 108 -9.56 -6.75 8.71
C TRP A 108 -8.38 -6.97 7.77
N LEU A 109 -7.82 -8.19 7.73
CA LEU A 109 -6.75 -8.56 6.81
C LEU A 109 -7.20 -8.53 5.33
N ASP A 110 -8.47 -8.83 5.04
CA ASP A 110 -9.03 -8.69 3.69
C ASP A 110 -9.17 -7.21 3.31
N VAL A 111 -9.57 -6.37 4.28
CA VAL A 111 -9.64 -4.91 4.10
C VAL A 111 -8.24 -4.32 3.86
N GLN A 112 -7.22 -4.79 4.58
CA GLN A 112 -5.82 -4.44 4.33
C GLN A 112 -5.38 -4.85 2.92
N ALA A 113 -5.67 -6.08 2.49
CA ALA A 113 -5.32 -6.55 1.15
C ALA A 113 -5.91 -5.65 0.04
N ARG A 114 -7.16 -5.20 0.21
CA ARG A 114 -7.78 -4.24 -0.72
C ARG A 114 -7.10 -2.87 -0.72
N ALA A 115 -6.68 -2.38 0.43
CA ALA A 115 -5.96 -1.13 0.54
C ALA A 115 -4.59 -1.23 -0.15
N LEU A 116 -3.87 -2.34 0.06
CA LEU A 116 -2.58 -2.64 -0.59
C LEU A 116 -2.70 -2.73 -2.12
N VAL A 117 -3.76 -3.34 -2.65
CA VAL A 117 -4.02 -3.33 -4.11
C VAL A 117 -4.15 -1.90 -4.64
N GLN A 118 -4.84 -1.01 -3.94
CA GLN A 118 -4.97 0.39 -4.34
C GLN A 118 -3.64 1.15 -4.21
N ALA A 119 -2.90 0.88 -3.15
CA ALA A 119 -1.56 1.43 -2.92
C ALA A 119 -0.59 1.05 -4.04
N CYS A 120 -0.52 -0.24 -4.39
CA CYS A 120 0.30 -0.74 -5.50
C CYS A 120 -0.08 -0.07 -6.84
N ARG A 121 -1.37 0.14 -7.10
CA ARG A 121 -1.83 0.87 -8.30
C ARG A 121 -1.34 2.32 -8.31
N ARG A 122 -1.35 2.99 -7.14
CA ARG A 122 -0.82 4.35 -6.99
C ARG A 122 0.68 4.40 -7.26
N VAL A 123 1.46 3.49 -6.68
CA VAL A 123 2.91 3.36 -6.93
C VAL A 123 3.19 3.13 -8.42
N CYS A 124 2.45 2.22 -9.07
CA CYS A 124 2.59 1.95 -10.50
C CYS A 124 2.28 3.17 -11.38
N ARG A 125 1.34 4.03 -10.97
CA ARG A 125 1.05 5.28 -11.68
C ARG A 125 2.22 6.25 -11.56
N ILE A 126 2.73 6.46 -10.36
CA ILE A 126 3.86 7.37 -10.10
C ILE A 126 5.12 6.88 -10.83
N ALA A 127 5.38 5.57 -10.84
CA ALA A 127 6.47 4.97 -11.61
C ALA A 127 6.40 5.30 -13.11
N LYS A 128 5.19 5.30 -13.68
CA LYS A 128 4.99 5.66 -15.10
C LYS A 128 5.21 7.15 -15.34
N GLU A 129 4.75 8.00 -14.42
CA GLU A 129 4.95 9.45 -14.49
C GLU A 129 6.43 9.81 -14.38
N LEU A 130 7.17 9.18 -13.45
CA LEU A 130 8.61 9.36 -13.28
C LEU A 130 9.38 9.02 -14.56
N LYS A 131 9.01 7.90 -15.21
CA LYS A 131 9.58 7.53 -16.51
C LYS A 131 9.23 8.51 -17.64
N ALA A 132 8.07 9.16 -17.60
CA ALA A 132 7.69 10.10 -18.65
C ALA A 132 8.49 11.42 -18.58
N VAL A 133 9.11 11.71 -17.43
CA VAL A 133 9.93 12.89 -17.19
C VAL A 133 11.43 12.62 -17.42
N ALA A 134 11.85 11.35 -17.38
CA ALA A 134 13.22 10.89 -17.62
C ALA A 134 13.50 10.65 -19.12
#